data_AF-A0A955KMS3-F1
#
_entry.id   AF-A0A955KMS3-F1
#
_cell.length_a   1.000
_cell.length_b   1.000
_cell.length_c   1.000
_cell.angle_alpha   90.00
_cell.angle_beta   90.00
_cell.angle_gamma   90.00
#
_symmetry.space_group_name_H-M   'P 1'
#
loop_
_entity.id
_entity.type
_entity.pdbx_description
1 polymer ?
#
loop_
_entity_poly.entity_id
_entity_poly.type
_entity_poly.pdbx_seq_one_letter_code
_entity_poly.pdbx_strand_id
1 'polypeptide(L)'
;MNTQPNPRIVGAALLGFALVAGAYTLANFGKPQTAAPVPVAISNVAAARVPIAVVDADNNGIEDWRDDFVTTEPVVITPEELPEYNAPDTLTGQLGVNFMQSILYARGSGAIGRSDQQVIDDTVNILSKEAQYKLYDTPDISILPNWTDQDIVNYSNGAALAILNNNKAGMENELFILYDVLQSNDEQRLDEIKTLSEVYQKTRDDLLKLSVPGFAVKEHLDLINTLDAMYRDTEAMTHVEEDPAFTLLRLKRYEEDQRGVLYALQNAYKVMEPYGSLFKPEDPALLFVLFSPANLTIQ
;
A
#
# COMPACT_ATOMS: atom_id res chain seq x y z
N MET A 1 9.89 -51.08 -23.43
CA MET A 1 9.65 -49.64 -23.63
C MET A 1 10.90 -48.90 -23.18
N ASN A 2 11.78 -48.53 -24.10
CA ASN A 2 13.00 -47.77 -23.80
C ASN A 2 12.69 -46.27 -23.92
N THR A 3 12.39 -45.62 -22.79
CA THR A 3 12.32 -44.16 -22.71
C THR A 3 13.73 -43.62 -22.54
N GLN A 4 14.37 -43.24 -23.64
CA GLN A 4 15.61 -42.47 -23.56
C GLN A 4 15.28 -41.05 -23.05
N PRO A 5 15.97 -40.56 -22.01
CA PRO A 5 15.73 -39.23 -21.47
C PRO A 5 16.12 -38.15 -22.48
N ASN A 6 15.28 -37.12 -22.60
CA ASN A 6 15.48 -36.03 -23.54
C ASN A 6 16.79 -35.29 -23.24
N PRO A 7 17.75 -35.24 -24.18
CA PRO A 7 19.07 -34.66 -23.94
C PRO A 7 19.02 -33.17 -23.56
N ARG A 8 17.95 -32.44 -23.94
CA ARG A 8 17.76 -31.04 -23.54
C ARG A 8 17.39 -30.89 -22.07
N ILE A 9 16.59 -31.81 -21.53
CA ILE A 9 16.17 -31.80 -20.12
C ILE A 9 17.37 -32.20 -19.23
N VAL A 10 18.14 -33.20 -19.66
CA VAL A 10 19.38 -33.59 -18.97
C VAL A 10 20.41 -32.46 -19.00
N GLY A 11 20.55 -31.75 -20.13
CA GLY A 11 21.41 -30.59 -20.26
C GLY A 11 21.02 -29.44 -19.33
N ALA A 12 19.72 -29.08 -19.28
CA ALA A 12 19.23 -28.01 -18.42
C ALA A 12 19.38 -28.35 -16.93
N ALA A 13 19.15 -29.61 -16.54
CA ALA A 13 19.32 -30.07 -15.16
C ALA A 13 20.79 -30.01 -14.70
N LEU A 14 21.73 -30.39 -15.57
CA LEU A 14 23.17 -30.31 -15.28
C LEU A 14 23.66 -28.86 -15.15
N LEU A 15 23.15 -27.96 -16.00
CA LEU A 15 23.48 -26.54 -15.95
C LEU A 15 22.95 -25.88 -14.67
N GLY A 16 21.71 -26.21 -14.28
CA GLY A 16 21.13 -25.76 -13.01
C GLY A 16 21.91 -26.26 -11.79
N PHE A 17 22.29 -27.54 -11.78
CA PHE A 17 23.11 -28.11 -10.70
C PHE A 17 24.49 -27.46 -10.60
N ALA A 18 25.13 -27.17 -11.74
CA ALA A 18 26.43 -26.51 -11.77
C ALA A 18 26.37 -25.06 -11.26
N LEU A 19 25.30 -24.34 -11.57
CA LEU A 19 25.10 -22.95 -11.13
C LEU A 19 24.86 -22.86 -9.61
N VAL A 20 24.01 -23.75 -9.08
CA VAL A 20 23.75 -23.85 -7.63
C VAL A 20 25.00 -24.31 -6.88
N ALA A 21 25.74 -25.29 -7.38
CA ALA A 21 27.01 -25.73 -6.78
C ALA A 21 28.09 -24.62 -6.83
N GLY A 22 28.17 -23.86 -7.93
CA GLY A 22 29.07 -22.72 -8.06
C GLY A 22 28.74 -21.61 -7.05
N ALA A 23 27.47 -21.26 -6.91
CA ALA A 23 27.03 -20.25 -5.94
C ALA A 23 27.28 -20.70 -4.49
N TYR A 24 27.00 -21.97 -4.18
CA TYR A 24 27.25 -22.53 -2.85
C TYR A 24 28.74 -22.57 -2.49
N THR A 25 29.62 -22.90 -3.46
CA THR A 25 31.06 -22.90 -3.19
C THR A 25 31.63 -21.50 -3.02
N LEU A 26 31.16 -20.50 -3.77
CA LEU A 26 31.55 -19.10 -3.54
C LEU A 26 31.08 -18.59 -2.17
N ALA A 27 29.85 -18.89 -1.78
CA ALA A 27 29.27 -18.41 -0.54
C ALA A 27 29.90 -19.04 0.72
N ASN A 28 30.21 -20.35 0.68
CA ASN A 28 30.72 -21.06 1.86
C ASN A 28 32.25 -21.24 1.90
N PHE A 29 32.94 -21.20 0.74
CA PHE A 29 34.40 -21.40 0.69
C PHE A 29 35.17 -20.19 0.15
N GLY A 30 34.48 -19.10 -0.20
CA GLY A 30 35.11 -17.80 -0.36
C GLY A 30 35.69 -17.35 0.98
N LYS A 31 36.98 -17.63 1.21
CA LYS A 31 37.69 -17.14 2.39
C LYS A 31 37.44 -15.63 2.49
N PRO A 32 37.04 -15.10 3.66
CA PRO A 32 37.07 -13.66 3.84
C PRO A 32 38.48 -13.21 3.48
N GLN A 33 38.61 -12.33 2.48
CA GLN A 33 39.81 -11.51 2.34
C GLN A 33 39.82 -10.56 3.54
N THR A 34 40.19 -11.08 4.71
CA THR A 34 40.84 -10.27 5.73
C THR A 34 42.08 -9.73 5.05
N ALA A 35 42.04 -8.44 4.69
CA ALA A 35 43.24 -7.70 4.37
C ALA A 35 44.29 -8.06 5.43
N ALA A 36 45.45 -8.54 4.99
CA ALA A 36 46.54 -8.84 5.91
C ALA A 36 46.79 -7.57 6.74
N PRO A 37 46.90 -7.67 8.08
CA PRO A 37 47.31 -6.52 8.86
C PRO A 37 48.69 -6.11 8.35
N VAL A 38 48.76 -4.90 7.78
CA VAL A 38 50.02 -4.24 7.50
C VAL A 38 50.77 -4.21 8.84
N PRO A 39 52.02 -4.72 8.93
CA PRO A 39 52.80 -4.56 10.15
C PRO A 39 53.04 -3.07 10.34
N VAL A 40 52.25 -2.44 11.20
CA VAL A 40 52.55 -1.12 11.72
C VAL A 40 53.83 -1.30 12.52
N ALA A 41 54.92 -0.73 12.02
CA ALA A 41 56.13 -0.60 12.80
C ALA A 41 55.76 0.11 14.11
N ILE A 42 55.80 -0.62 15.22
CA ILE A 42 55.69 -0.04 16.56
C ILE A 42 57.05 0.63 16.83
N SER A 43 57.25 1.78 16.21
CA SER A 43 58.25 2.75 16.63
C SER A 43 57.49 3.96 17.13
N ASN A 44 57.11 3.90 18.39
CA ASN A 44 57.22 5.01 19.31
C ASN A 44 56.88 4.46 20.69
N VAL A 45 57.92 4.20 21.49
CA VAL A 45 57.75 4.27 22.94
C VAL A 45 57.22 5.68 23.18
N ALA A 46 55.95 5.80 23.55
CA ALA A 46 55.37 7.08 23.91
C ALA A 46 56.31 7.73 24.93
N ALA A 47 56.79 8.94 24.63
CA ALA A 47 57.59 9.70 25.57
C ALA A 47 56.89 9.67 26.94
N ALA A 48 57.66 9.39 27.99
CA ALA A 48 57.14 9.39 29.35
C ALA A 48 56.32 10.67 29.55
N ARG A 49 55.04 10.54 29.95
CA ARG A 49 54.13 11.67 30.09
C ARG A 49 54.78 12.68 31.04
N VAL A 50 55.26 13.78 30.50
CA VAL A 50 55.68 14.92 31.30
C VAL A 50 54.38 15.52 31.83
N PRO A 51 54.24 15.73 33.15
CA PRO A 51 53.08 16.43 33.68
C PRO A 51 52.97 17.79 32.98
N ILE A 52 51.82 18.05 32.37
CA ILE A 52 51.49 19.37 31.84
C ILE A 52 51.57 20.32 33.03
N ALA A 53 52.41 21.35 32.92
CA ALA A 53 52.53 22.33 33.98
C ALA A 53 51.15 22.95 34.18
N VAL A 54 50.68 22.89 35.41
CA VAL A 54 49.46 23.55 35.82
C VAL A 54 49.78 25.04 35.85
N VAL A 55 49.23 25.79 34.89
CA VAL A 55 49.38 27.24 34.81
C VAL A 55 48.14 27.86 35.46
N ASP A 56 48.38 28.85 36.31
CA ASP A 56 47.40 29.77 36.87
C ASP A 56 47.92 31.15 36.42
N ALA A 57 47.50 31.56 35.23
CA ALA A 57 48.05 32.73 34.54
C ALA A 57 47.55 34.05 35.17
N ASP A 58 46.38 34.03 35.82
CA ASP A 58 45.77 35.19 36.44
C ASP A 58 45.94 35.23 37.98
N ASN A 59 46.56 34.20 38.58
CA ASN A 59 46.79 34.02 40.02
C ASN A 59 45.51 34.08 40.85
N ASN A 60 44.39 33.63 40.29
CA ASN A 60 43.11 33.61 41.00
C ASN A 60 43.00 32.42 41.98
N GLY A 61 44.00 31.52 42.00
CA GLY A 61 44.05 30.34 42.85
C GLY A 61 43.30 29.12 42.30
N ILE A 62 42.84 29.20 41.05
CA ILE A 62 42.23 28.14 40.26
C ILE A 62 43.16 27.89 39.07
N GLU A 63 43.31 26.63 38.69
CA GLU A 63 44.07 26.29 37.51
C GLU A 63 43.39 26.80 36.21
N ASP A 64 44.11 27.36 35.24
CA ASP A 64 43.52 27.93 34.01
C ASP A 64 42.62 26.94 33.25
N TRP A 65 43.00 25.65 33.22
CA TRP A 65 42.20 24.61 32.57
C TRP A 65 40.89 24.31 33.31
N ARG A 66 40.81 24.69 34.58
CA ARG A 66 39.69 24.48 35.48
C ARG A 66 38.76 25.69 35.52
N ASP A 67 39.24 26.88 35.17
CA ASP A 67 38.40 28.07 35.05
C ASP A 67 37.22 27.87 34.09
N ASP A 68 37.41 27.13 33.00
CA ASP A 68 36.33 26.78 32.07
C ASP A 68 35.18 25.97 32.72
N PHE A 69 35.42 25.31 33.85
CA PHE A 69 34.45 24.49 34.57
C PHE A 69 33.91 25.13 35.85
N VAL A 70 34.53 26.22 36.33
CA VAL A 70 34.13 26.94 37.55
C VAL A 70 33.41 28.25 37.19
N THR A 71 32.91 28.37 35.96
CA THR A 71 32.07 29.49 35.58
C THR A 71 30.73 29.41 36.33
N THR A 72 30.39 30.48 37.04
CA THR A 72 29.07 30.66 37.68
C THR A 72 28.00 31.15 36.69
N GLU A 73 28.40 31.41 35.45
CA GLU A 73 27.46 31.81 34.41
C GLU A 73 26.68 30.59 33.95
N PRO A 74 25.34 30.63 34.00
CA PRO A 74 24.53 29.53 33.50
C PRO A 74 24.83 29.34 32.03
N VAL A 75 24.99 28.08 31.60
CA VAL A 75 25.00 27.72 30.17
C VAL A 75 23.68 28.20 29.57
N VAL A 76 23.73 29.32 28.87
CA VAL A 76 22.58 29.84 28.13
C VAL A 76 22.49 29.00 26.87
N ILE A 77 21.64 27.96 26.93
CA ILE A 77 21.14 27.32 25.72
C ILE A 77 20.23 28.35 25.07
N THR A 78 20.81 29.23 24.26
CA THR A 78 20.02 30.00 23.30
C THR A 78 19.41 28.96 22.39
N PRO A 79 18.08 28.78 22.36
CA PRO A 79 17.50 27.95 21.34
C PRO A 79 17.83 28.67 20.03
N GLU A 80 18.82 28.18 19.28
CA GLU A 80 18.72 28.30 17.84
C GLU A 80 17.30 27.82 17.52
N GLU A 81 16.54 28.64 16.78
CA GLU A 81 15.23 28.23 16.28
C GLU A 81 15.46 26.94 15.49
N LEU A 82 15.33 25.81 16.18
CA LEU A 82 15.39 24.50 15.56
C LEU A 82 14.27 24.55 14.52
N PRO A 83 14.56 24.22 13.25
CA PRO A 83 13.52 24.18 12.24
C PRO A 83 12.38 23.32 12.78
N GLU A 84 11.15 23.87 12.74
CA GLU A 84 9.97 23.18 13.22
C GLU A 84 9.89 21.82 12.52
N TYR A 85 9.86 20.75 13.32
CA TYR A 85 9.78 19.40 12.79
C TYR A 85 8.39 19.20 12.18
N ASN A 86 8.35 19.05 10.86
CA ASN A 86 7.14 18.66 10.14
C ASN A 86 7.15 17.14 9.98
N ALA A 87 6.14 16.48 10.55
CA ALA A 87 5.95 15.06 10.35
C ALA A 87 5.65 14.77 8.87
N PRO A 88 6.07 13.62 8.31
CA PRO A 88 5.72 13.25 6.94
C PRO A 88 4.22 13.09 6.78
N ASP A 89 3.68 13.58 5.67
CA ASP A 89 2.25 13.47 5.37
C ASP A 89 1.87 12.09 4.79
N THR A 90 2.82 11.37 4.17
CA THR A 90 2.58 10.06 3.56
C THR A 90 2.56 8.94 4.59
N LEU A 91 1.74 7.92 4.38
CA LEU A 91 1.71 6.71 5.21
C LEU A 91 3.08 6.06 5.27
N THR A 92 3.79 5.97 4.13
CA THR A 92 5.17 5.48 4.07
C THR A 92 6.09 6.25 5.01
N GLY A 93 6.02 7.58 4.98
CA GLY A 93 6.85 8.44 5.84
C GLY A 93 6.48 8.30 7.32
N GLN A 94 5.19 8.28 7.65
CA GLN A 94 4.71 8.10 9.01
C GLN A 94 5.11 6.74 9.58
N LEU A 95 4.97 5.66 8.81
CA LEU A 95 5.41 4.32 9.21
C LEU A 95 6.93 4.27 9.40
N GLY A 96 7.71 4.88 8.50
CA GLY A 96 9.16 4.96 8.62
C GLY A 96 9.60 5.68 9.89
N VAL A 97 9.04 6.85 10.19
CA VAL A 97 9.32 7.61 11.41
C VAL A 97 8.93 6.81 12.65
N ASN A 98 7.70 6.31 12.71
CA ASN A 98 7.20 5.57 13.87
C ASN A 98 8.01 4.29 14.13
N PHE A 99 8.38 3.56 13.08
CA PHE A 99 9.19 2.35 13.19
C PHE A 99 10.60 2.67 13.72
N MET A 100 11.27 3.69 13.14
CA MET A 100 12.61 4.08 13.56
C MET A 100 12.63 4.62 15.00
N GLN A 101 11.67 5.47 15.36
CA GLN A 101 11.51 5.94 16.74
C GLN A 101 11.29 4.76 17.68
N SER A 102 10.42 3.83 17.32
CA SER A 102 10.15 2.65 18.14
C SER A 102 11.39 1.78 18.37
N ILE A 103 12.20 1.55 17.33
CA ILE A 103 13.48 0.83 17.47
C ILE A 103 14.47 1.58 18.37
N LEU A 104 14.60 2.90 18.19
CA LEU A 104 15.51 3.71 18.99
C LEU A 104 15.11 3.72 20.46
N TYR A 105 13.82 3.84 20.77
CA TYR A 105 13.33 3.76 22.15
C TYR A 105 13.49 2.38 22.76
N ALA A 106 13.21 1.30 22.00
CA ALA A 106 13.39 -0.07 22.46
C ALA A 106 14.87 -0.39 22.76
N ARG A 107 15.81 0.11 21.94
CA ARG A 107 17.25 -0.12 22.12
C ARG A 107 17.92 0.84 23.11
N GLY A 108 17.44 2.09 23.20
CA GLY A 108 18.05 3.15 24.01
C GLY A 108 17.60 3.18 25.47
N SER A 109 16.41 2.66 25.77
CA SER A 109 15.76 2.87 27.08
C SER A 109 15.78 1.64 28.00
N GLY A 110 16.33 0.50 27.56
CA GLY A 110 16.27 -0.75 28.33
C GLY A 110 14.83 -1.11 28.73
N ALA A 111 14.58 -1.44 30.00
CA ALA A 111 13.28 -1.86 30.53
C ALA A 111 12.16 -0.78 30.52
N ILE A 112 12.45 0.45 30.05
CA ILE A 112 11.51 1.58 30.01
C ILE A 112 11.08 1.91 28.56
N GLY A 113 11.63 1.20 27.56
CA GLY A 113 11.26 1.37 26.15
C GLY A 113 9.87 0.85 25.82
N ARG A 114 9.33 1.27 24.66
CA ARG A 114 8.10 0.69 24.10
C ARG A 114 8.27 -0.83 23.93
N SER A 115 7.25 -1.59 24.30
CA SER A 115 7.26 -3.04 24.07
C SER A 115 6.98 -3.36 22.60
N ASP A 116 7.45 -4.51 22.12
CA ASP A 116 7.17 -4.99 20.76
C ASP A 116 5.66 -4.98 20.45
N GLN A 117 4.82 -5.29 21.45
CA GLN A 117 3.36 -5.25 21.32
C GLN A 117 2.85 -3.82 21.05
N GLN A 118 3.37 -2.81 21.75
CA GLN A 118 2.98 -1.42 21.51
C GLN A 118 3.35 -0.95 20.10
N VAL A 119 4.50 -1.40 19.58
CA VAL A 119 4.91 -1.08 18.20
C VAL A 119 3.97 -1.71 17.19
N ILE A 120 3.56 -2.96 17.41
CA ILE A 120 2.57 -3.65 16.59
C ILE A 120 1.22 -2.93 16.64
N ASP A 121 0.73 -2.61 17.83
CA ASP A 121 -0.57 -1.96 18.02
C ASP A 121 -0.60 -0.57 17.36
N ASP A 122 0.46 0.22 17.51
CA ASP A 122 0.58 1.54 16.84
C ASP A 122 0.57 1.38 15.31
N THR A 123 1.31 0.40 14.78
CA THR A 123 1.35 0.13 13.34
C THR A 123 -0.03 -0.28 12.83
N VAL A 124 -0.72 -1.18 13.54
CA VAL A 124 -2.08 -1.61 13.20
C VAL A 124 -3.05 -0.44 13.24
N ASN A 125 -2.96 0.45 14.23
CA ASN A 125 -3.82 1.62 14.35
C ASN A 125 -3.62 2.61 13.19
N ILE A 126 -2.37 2.84 12.76
CA ILE A 126 -2.05 3.69 11.61
C ILE A 126 -2.64 3.09 10.33
N LEU A 127 -2.37 1.80 10.06
CA LEU A 127 -2.90 1.12 8.88
C LEU A 127 -4.43 1.05 8.89
N SER A 128 -5.04 0.85 10.06
CA SER A 128 -6.50 0.78 10.19
C SER A 128 -7.16 2.12 9.90
N LYS A 129 -6.54 3.24 10.29
CA LYS A 129 -7.04 4.58 9.96
C LYS A 129 -7.00 4.84 8.46
N GLU A 130 -5.88 4.51 7.79
CA GLU A 130 -5.79 4.71 6.34
C GLU A 130 -6.60 3.72 5.50
N ALA A 131 -6.93 2.56 6.07
CA ALA A 131 -7.84 1.62 5.44
C ALA A 131 -9.32 2.04 5.55
N GLN A 132 -9.67 3.04 6.37
CA GLN A 132 -11.05 3.53 6.46
C GLN A 132 -11.43 4.31 5.19
N TYR A 133 -12.69 4.15 4.78
CA TYR A 133 -13.29 4.93 3.70
C TYR A 133 -14.78 5.09 3.97
N LYS A 134 -15.43 5.98 3.21
CA LYS A 134 -16.87 6.21 3.33
C LYS A 134 -17.62 4.96 2.91
N LEU A 135 -18.32 4.33 3.85
CA LEU A 135 -19.32 3.32 3.53
C LEU A 135 -20.68 4.01 3.29
N TYR A 136 -21.28 3.76 2.14
CA TYR A 136 -22.61 4.27 1.79
C TYR A 136 -23.68 3.38 2.40
N ASP A 137 -24.74 4.01 2.91
CA ASP A 137 -25.88 3.34 3.54
C ASP A 137 -27.21 3.93 3.04
N THR A 138 -28.32 3.43 3.56
CA THR A 138 -29.69 3.84 3.22
C THR A 138 -29.94 5.36 3.22
N PRO A 139 -29.33 6.21 4.06
CA PRO A 139 -29.53 7.66 3.97
C PRO A 139 -28.84 8.31 2.77
N ASP A 140 -27.87 7.62 2.14
CA ASP A 140 -27.12 8.13 0.98
C ASP A 140 -27.85 7.88 -0.35
N ILE A 141 -28.96 7.14 -0.36
CA ILE A 141 -29.69 6.77 -1.57
C ILE A 141 -31.16 7.21 -1.53
N SER A 142 -31.77 7.34 -2.70
CA SER A 142 -33.22 7.59 -2.84
C SER A 142 -33.98 6.27 -2.90
N ILE A 143 -34.76 5.95 -1.86
CA ILE A 143 -35.54 4.71 -1.80
C ILE A 143 -36.99 4.98 -2.19
N LEU A 144 -37.51 4.17 -3.11
CA LEU A 144 -38.93 4.12 -3.47
C LEU A 144 -39.65 3.09 -2.58
N PRO A 145 -40.44 3.52 -1.57
CA PRO A 145 -41.12 2.59 -0.66
C PRO A 145 -42.24 1.81 -1.34
N ASN A 146 -42.85 2.38 -2.39
CA ASN A 146 -43.79 1.72 -3.28
C ASN A 146 -43.27 1.90 -4.70
N TRP A 147 -43.33 0.84 -5.51
CA TRP A 147 -42.83 0.82 -6.88
C TRP A 147 -43.84 0.19 -7.83
N THR A 148 -43.77 0.59 -9.09
CA THR A 148 -44.50 -0.01 -10.20
C THR A 148 -43.56 -0.79 -11.11
N ASP A 149 -44.10 -1.61 -12.01
CA ASP A 149 -43.29 -2.32 -13.02
C ASP A 149 -42.41 -1.36 -13.83
N GLN A 150 -42.89 -0.15 -14.13
CA GLN A 150 -42.12 0.86 -14.85
C GLN A 150 -40.94 1.39 -14.01
N ASP A 151 -41.09 1.50 -12.69
CA ASP A 151 -40.01 1.94 -11.80
C ASP A 151 -38.89 0.90 -11.75
N ILE A 152 -39.24 -0.40 -11.80
CA ILE A 152 -38.27 -1.49 -11.89
C ILE A 152 -37.48 -1.39 -13.20
N VAL A 153 -38.17 -1.19 -14.33
CA VAL A 153 -37.51 -1.04 -15.63
C VAL A 153 -36.61 0.19 -15.64
N ASN A 154 -37.08 1.32 -15.13
CA ASN A 154 -36.30 2.57 -15.06
C ASN A 154 -35.04 2.41 -14.20
N TYR A 155 -35.17 1.77 -13.03
CA TYR A 155 -34.05 1.49 -12.14
C TYR A 155 -33.01 0.59 -12.83
N SER A 156 -33.42 -0.55 -13.36
CA SER A 156 -32.49 -1.54 -13.94
C SER A 156 -31.81 -1.02 -15.20
N ASN A 157 -32.55 -0.30 -16.06
CA ASN A 157 -31.95 0.37 -17.22
C ASN A 157 -31.02 1.50 -16.79
N GLY A 158 -31.39 2.29 -15.78
CA GLY A 158 -30.53 3.34 -15.22
C GLY A 158 -29.22 2.77 -14.65
N ALA A 159 -29.29 1.67 -13.90
CA ALA A 159 -28.13 1.01 -13.32
C ALA A 159 -27.20 0.44 -14.40
N ALA A 160 -27.75 -0.22 -15.42
CA ALA A 160 -26.96 -0.71 -16.54
C ALA A 160 -26.33 0.43 -17.35
N LEU A 161 -27.07 1.52 -17.59
CA LEU A 161 -26.55 2.69 -18.29
C LEU A 161 -25.44 3.38 -17.49
N ALA A 162 -25.50 3.43 -16.16
CA ALA A 162 -24.43 3.97 -15.33
C ALA A 162 -23.10 3.22 -15.58
N ILE A 163 -23.16 1.90 -15.75
CA ILE A 163 -21.98 1.08 -16.07
C ILE A 163 -21.54 1.30 -17.52
N LEU A 164 -22.48 1.22 -18.47
CA LEU A 164 -22.17 1.29 -19.91
C LEU A 164 -21.62 2.66 -20.34
N ASN A 165 -22.17 3.75 -19.81
CA ASN A 165 -21.78 5.11 -20.17
C ASN A 165 -20.37 5.47 -19.69
N ASN A 166 -19.94 4.85 -18.58
CA ASN A 166 -18.65 5.12 -17.97
C ASN A 166 -17.57 4.12 -18.41
N ASN A 167 -17.95 2.94 -18.91
CA ASN A 167 -17.00 1.94 -19.39
C ASN A 167 -16.16 2.47 -20.57
N LYS A 168 -14.83 2.30 -20.51
CA LYS A 168 -13.96 2.51 -21.67
C LYS A 168 -13.44 1.19 -22.20
N ALA A 169 -13.77 0.89 -23.45
CA ALA A 169 -13.33 -0.32 -24.12
C ALA A 169 -11.82 -0.29 -24.40
N GLY A 170 -11.20 -1.47 -24.33
CA GLY A 170 -9.80 -1.67 -24.73
C GLY A 170 -8.75 -1.19 -23.73
N MET A 171 -9.15 -0.82 -22.51
CA MET A 171 -8.21 -0.57 -21.43
C MET A 171 -7.66 -1.88 -20.89
N GLU A 172 -6.37 -1.90 -20.59
CA GLU A 172 -5.70 -3.00 -19.92
C GLU A 172 -6.11 -3.07 -18.44
N ASN A 173 -5.94 -4.23 -17.81
CA ASN A 173 -6.18 -4.37 -16.37
C ASN A 173 -5.17 -3.55 -15.55
N GLU A 174 -5.67 -2.91 -14.50
CA GLU A 174 -4.95 -2.00 -13.61
C GLU A 174 -3.69 -2.63 -13.03
N LEU A 175 -3.69 -3.94 -12.72
CA LEU A 175 -2.53 -4.63 -12.17
C LEU A 175 -1.39 -4.81 -13.19
N PHE A 176 -1.72 -5.02 -14.46
CA PHE A 176 -0.70 -5.09 -15.51
C PHE A 176 -0.11 -3.71 -15.78
N ILE A 177 -0.95 -2.67 -15.82
CA ILE A 177 -0.50 -1.28 -15.96
C ILE A 177 0.44 -0.91 -14.79
N LEU A 178 0.03 -1.22 -13.55
CA LEU A 178 0.84 -0.96 -12.35
C LEU A 178 2.17 -1.73 -12.37
N TYR A 179 2.13 -3.00 -12.77
CA TYR A 179 3.33 -3.81 -12.90
C TYR A 179 4.32 -3.18 -13.90
N ASP A 180 3.82 -2.71 -15.04
CA ASP A 180 4.65 -2.07 -16.05
C ASP A 180 5.21 -0.74 -15.54
N VAL A 181 4.42 0.11 -14.88
CA VAL A 181 4.92 1.34 -14.22
C VAL A 181 6.10 1.02 -13.29
N LEU A 182 5.96 0.00 -12.46
CA LEU A 182 7.01 -0.42 -11.51
C LEU A 182 8.27 -0.99 -12.18
N GLN A 183 8.15 -1.56 -13.40
CA GLN A 183 9.28 -2.17 -14.11
C GLN A 183 9.98 -1.19 -15.05
N SER A 184 9.22 -0.37 -15.78
CA SER A 184 9.74 0.56 -16.78
C SER A 184 9.91 2.00 -16.29
N ASN A 185 9.41 2.31 -15.08
CA ASN A 185 9.35 3.67 -14.54
C ASN A 185 8.65 4.64 -15.51
N ASP A 186 7.65 4.13 -16.23
CA ASP A 186 6.86 4.89 -17.21
C ASP A 186 5.66 5.54 -16.52
N GLU A 187 5.92 6.69 -15.88
CA GLU A 187 4.94 7.49 -15.14
C GLU A 187 3.72 7.86 -15.99
N GLN A 188 3.84 7.92 -17.33
CA GLN A 188 2.71 8.27 -18.21
C GLN A 188 1.57 7.25 -18.13
N ARG A 189 1.87 6.01 -17.74
CA ARG A 189 0.87 4.96 -17.59
C ARG A 189 0.06 5.09 -16.30
N LEU A 190 0.50 5.91 -15.34
CA LEU A 190 -0.33 6.26 -14.17
C LEU A 190 -1.61 7.00 -14.58
N ASP A 191 -1.59 7.74 -15.70
CA ASP A 191 -2.79 8.38 -16.25
C ASP A 191 -3.84 7.36 -16.74
N GLU A 192 -3.41 6.17 -17.18
CA GLU A 192 -4.31 5.07 -17.52
C GLU A 192 -5.00 4.51 -16.26
N ILE A 193 -4.24 4.30 -15.17
CA ILE A 193 -4.79 3.86 -13.88
C ILE A 193 -5.75 4.91 -13.32
N LYS A 194 -5.37 6.19 -13.38
CA LYS A 194 -6.25 7.30 -12.98
C LYS A 194 -7.53 7.34 -13.81
N THR A 195 -7.43 7.08 -15.11
CA THR A 195 -8.60 6.96 -15.96
C THR A 195 -9.52 5.82 -15.51
N LEU A 196 -8.95 4.65 -15.17
CA LEU A 196 -9.70 3.51 -14.66
C LEU A 196 -10.37 3.82 -13.30
N SER A 197 -9.65 4.49 -12.39
CA SER A 197 -10.22 4.90 -11.10
C SER A 197 -11.41 5.86 -11.27
N GLU A 198 -11.32 6.80 -12.20
CA GLU A 198 -12.44 7.69 -12.55
C GLU A 198 -13.66 6.95 -13.13
N VAL A 199 -13.47 5.82 -13.84
CA VAL A 199 -14.59 5.00 -14.34
C VAL A 199 -15.40 4.44 -13.17
N TYR A 200 -14.73 3.85 -12.18
CA TYR A 200 -15.41 3.32 -10.99
C TYR A 200 -16.10 4.43 -10.19
N GLN A 201 -15.42 5.57 -10.02
CA GLN A 201 -15.95 6.75 -9.33
C GLN A 201 -17.23 7.27 -9.99
N LYS A 202 -17.19 7.51 -11.30
CA LYS A 202 -18.35 8.05 -12.05
C LYS A 202 -19.52 7.07 -12.08
N THR A 203 -19.22 5.77 -12.22
CA THR A 203 -20.26 4.72 -12.17
C THR A 203 -20.96 4.71 -10.82
N ARG A 204 -20.20 4.75 -9.71
CA ARG A 204 -20.74 4.88 -8.34
C ARG A 204 -21.61 6.12 -8.20
N ASP A 205 -21.12 7.27 -8.65
CA ASP A 205 -21.82 8.56 -8.52
C ASP A 205 -23.09 8.62 -9.34
N ASP A 206 -23.14 7.96 -10.49
CA ASP A 206 -24.36 7.83 -11.29
C ASP A 206 -25.37 6.88 -10.65
N LEU A 207 -24.91 5.79 -10.03
CA LEU A 207 -25.79 4.88 -9.27
C LEU A 207 -26.43 5.57 -8.07
N LEU A 208 -25.68 6.40 -7.33
CA LEU A 208 -26.19 7.16 -6.18
C LEU A 208 -27.36 8.10 -6.51
N LYS A 209 -27.48 8.52 -7.78
CA LYS A 209 -28.55 9.41 -8.25
C LYS A 209 -29.85 8.66 -8.56
N LEU A 210 -29.81 7.33 -8.64
CA LEU A 210 -30.96 6.53 -9.03
C LEU A 210 -31.96 6.42 -7.87
N SER A 211 -33.24 6.34 -8.23
CA SER A 211 -34.29 5.97 -7.28
C SER A 211 -34.45 4.46 -7.27
N VAL A 212 -34.27 3.85 -6.10
CA VAL A 212 -34.10 2.41 -5.91
C VAL A 212 -35.39 1.82 -5.37
N PRO A 213 -36.02 0.83 -6.03
CA PRO A 213 -37.12 0.07 -5.47
C PRO A 213 -36.73 -0.58 -4.14
N GLY A 214 -37.61 -0.53 -3.13
CA GLY A 214 -37.31 -1.00 -1.77
C GLY A 214 -36.75 -2.42 -1.69
N PHE A 215 -37.12 -3.32 -2.61
CA PHE A 215 -36.64 -4.70 -2.63
C PHE A 215 -35.19 -4.86 -3.12
N ALA A 216 -34.62 -3.86 -3.81
CA ALA A 216 -33.28 -3.91 -4.41
C ALA A 216 -32.24 -3.07 -3.65
N VAL A 217 -32.64 -2.45 -2.54
CA VAL A 217 -31.80 -1.53 -1.76
C VAL A 217 -30.49 -2.17 -1.33
N LYS A 218 -30.53 -3.40 -0.83
CA LYS A 218 -29.33 -4.09 -0.35
C LYS A 218 -28.34 -4.32 -1.49
N GLU A 219 -28.79 -4.92 -2.58
CA GLU A 219 -27.95 -5.25 -3.73
C GLU A 219 -27.39 -3.99 -4.41
N HIS A 220 -28.17 -2.92 -4.41
CA HIS A 220 -27.73 -1.61 -4.90
C HIS A 220 -26.60 -1.02 -4.05
N LEU A 221 -26.74 -1.05 -2.72
CA LEU A 221 -25.71 -0.58 -1.80
C LEU A 221 -24.45 -1.45 -1.85
N ASP A 222 -24.61 -2.78 -1.98
CA ASP A 222 -23.47 -3.70 -2.17
C ASP A 222 -22.67 -3.32 -3.43
N LEU A 223 -23.35 -2.97 -4.54
CA LEU A 223 -22.70 -2.54 -5.77
C LEU A 223 -22.00 -1.18 -5.63
N ILE A 224 -22.65 -0.18 -5.02
CA ILE A 224 -22.05 1.14 -4.77
C ILE A 224 -20.79 1.01 -3.91
N ASN A 225 -20.86 0.26 -2.82
CA ASN A 225 -19.74 0.13 -1.88
C ASN A 225 -18.57 -0.64 -2.47
N THR A 226 -18.83 -1.67 -3.28
CA THR A 226 -17.76 -2.41 -3.97
C THR A 226 -17.12 -1.59 -5.09
N LEU A 227 -17.89 -0.75 -5.80
CA LEU A 227 -17.35 0.23 -6.75
C LEU A 227 -16.53 1.32 -6.05
N ASP A 228 -16.96 1.79 -4.87
CA ASP A 228 -16.18 2.75 -4.07
C ASP A 228 -14.85 2.15 -3.63
N ALA A 229 -14.86 0.90 -3.14
CA ALA A 229 -13.65 0.18 -2.77
C ALA A 229 -12.69 0.05 -3.96
N MET A 230 -13.20 -0.35 -5.14
CA MET A 230 -12.40 -0.41 -6.37
C MET A 230 -11.84 0.93 -6.79
N TYR A 231 -12.62 2.01 -6.71
CA TYR A 231 -12.13 3.36 -6.94
C TYR A 231 -10.97 3.72 -6.00
N ARG A 232 -11.10 3.43 -4.69
CA ARG A 232 -10.05 3.72 -3.71
C ARG A 232 -8.78 2.90 -3.93
N ASP A 233 -8.93 1.63 -4.29
CA ASP A 233 -7.76 0.78 -4.54
C ASP A 233 -7.02 1.22 -5.79
N THR A 234 -7.75 1.54 -6.87
CA THR A 234 -7.16 2.02 -8.12
C THR A 234 -6.62 3.45 -8.02
N GLU A 235 -7.26 4.33 -7.24
CA GLU A 235 -6.70 5.64 -6.88
C GLU A 235 -5.39 5.45 -6.11
N ALA A 236 -5.34 4.57 -5.12
CA ALA A 236 -4.12 4.33 -4.35
C ALA A 236 -2.96 3.86 -5.22
N MET A 237 -3.22 3.04 -6.25
CA MET A 237 -2.20 2.64 -7.24
C MET A 237 -1.55 3.82 -7.97
N THR A 238 -2.26 4.95 -8.10
CA THR A 238 -1.70 6.16 -8.71
C THR A 238 -0.63 6.83 -7.84
N HIS A 239 -0.57 6.50 -6.54
CA HIS A 239 0.39 7.03 -5.59
C HIS A 239 1.57 6.08 -5.33
N VAL A 240 1.80 5.08 -6.19
CA VAL A 240 2.82 4.04 -5.94
C VAL A 240 4.23 4.59 -5.74
N GLU A 241 4.56 5.70 -6.41
CA GLU A 241 5.87 6.34 -6.31
C GLU A 241 5.99 7.28 -5.10
N GLU A 242 4.88 7.95 -4.75
CA GLU A 242 4.82 8.94 -3.65
C GLU A 242 4.63 8.27 -2.28
N ASP A 243 3.78 7.25 -2.22
CA ASP A 243 3.36 6.54 -1.01
C ASP A 243 3.18 5.02 -1.27
N PRO A 244 4.28 4.27 -1.43
CA PRO A 244 4.22 2.84 -1.71
C PRO A 244 3.55 2.03 -0.60
N ALA A 245 3.66 2.43 0.66
CA ALA A 245 3.00 1.74 1.77
C ALA A 245 1.47 1.87 1.68
N PHE A 246 0.95 3.05 1.32
CA PHE A 246 -0.48 3.26 1.08
C PHE A 246 -0.97 2.41 -0.09
N THR A 247 -0.22 2.40 -1.18
CA THR A 247 -0.53 1.58 -2.36
C THR A 247 -0.57 0.09 -2.01
N LEU A 248 0.43 -0.43 -1.30
CA LEU A 248 0.50 -1.83 -0.90
C LEU A 248 -0.63 -2.23 0.05
N LEU A 249 -0.99 -1.35 0.99
CA LEU A 249 -2.09 -1.58 1.92
C LEU A 249 -3.41 -1.81 1.16
N ARG A 250 -3.66 -1.01 0.12
CA ARG A 250 -4.87 -1.09 -0.72
C ARG A 250 -4.82 -2.25 -1.70
N LEU A 251 -3.67 -2.49 -2.33
CA LEU A 251 -3.45 -3.61 -3.24
C LEU A 251 -3.74 -4.97 -2.58
N LYS A 252 -3.50 -5.11 -1.27
CA LYS A 252 -3.84 -6.33 -0.52
C LYS A 252 -5.34 -6.65 -0.56
N ARG A 253 -6.20 -5.65 -0.64
CA ARG A 253 -7.67 -5.80 -0.65
C ARG A 253 -8.24 -5.88 -2.06
N TYR A 254 -7.51 -5.38 -3.05
CA TYR A 254 -7.93 -5.28 -4.44
C TYR A 254 -8.57 -6.55 -5.01
N GLU A 255 -7.96 -7.73 -4.78
CA GLU A 255 -8.52 -8.99 -5.29
C GLU A 255 -9.87 -9.33 -4.66
N GLU A 256 -10.02 -9.10 -3.36
CA GLU A 256 -11.28 -9.31 -2.63
C GLU A 256 -12.33 -8.30 -3.08
N ASP A 257 -11.95 -7.04 -3.27
CA ASP A 257 -12.84 -5.96 -3.69
C ASP A 257 -13.28 -6.12 -5.17
N GLN A 258 -12.39 -6.59 -6.07
CA GLN A 258 -12.75 -7.00 -7.44
C GLN A 258 -13.78 -8.13 -7.45
N ARG A 259 -13.57 -9.15 -6.61
CA ARG A 259 -14.53 -10.25 -6.46
C ARG A 259 -15.85 -9.77 -5.87
N GLY A 260 -15.78 -8.79 -4.96
CA GLY A 260 -16.92 -8.08 -4.40
C GLY A 260 -17.80 -7.47 -5.50
N VAL A 261 -17.19 -6.75 -6.46
CA VAL A 261 -17.92 -6.19 -7.62
C VAL A 261 -18.62 -7.29 -8.42
N LEU A 262 -17.92 -8.39 -8.71
CA LEU A 262 -18.53 -9.52 -9.44
C LEU A 262 -19.75 -10.07 -8.68
N TYR A 263 -19.63 -10.31 -7.37
CA TYR A 263 -20.74 -10.80 -6.55
C TYR A 263 -21.87 -9.78 -6.44
N ALA A 264 -21.58 -8.49 -6.34
CA ALA A 264 -22.59 -7.45 -6.33
C ALA A 264 -23.38 -7.42 -7.65
N LEU A 265 -22.71 -7.54 -8.79
CA LEU A 265 -23.36 -7.64 -10.10
C LEU A 265 -24.21 -8.92 -10.25
N GLN A 266 -23.73 -10.06 -9.74
CA GLN A 266 -24.52 -11.29 -9.69
C GLN A 266 -25.77 -11.15 -8.82
N ASN A 267 -25.64 -10.48 -7.67
CA ASN A 267 -26.77 -10.25 -6.77
C ASN A 267 -27.77 -9.26 -7.39
N ALA A 268 -27.29 -8.23 -8.09
CA ALA A 268 -28.11 -7.31 -8.88
C ALA A 268 -28.88 -8.05 -9.98
N TYR A 269 -28.28 -9.03 -10.66
CA TYR A 269 -29.01 -9.90 -11.59
C TYR A 269 -30.09 -10.73 -10.86
N LYS A 270 -29.73 -11.43 -9.78
CA LYS A 270 -30.65 -12.32 -9.05
C LYS A 270 -31.88 -11.59 -8.51
N VAL A 271 -31.71 -10.38 -8.00
CA VAL A 271 -32.83 -9.59 -7.47
C VAL A 271 -33.78 -9.12 -8.58
N MET A 272 -33.28 -9.00 -9.82
CA MET A 272 -34.06 -8.60 -10.99
C MET A 272 -34.65 -9.78 -11.78
N GLU A 273 -34.14 -10.99 -11.59
CA GLU A 273 -34.58 -12.20 -12.31
C GLU A 273 -36.11 -12.45 -12.24
N PRO A 274 -36.81 -12.29 -11.09
CA PRO A 274 -38.26 -12.45 -11.03
C PRO A 274 -39.03 -11.47 -11.92
N TYR A 275 -38.42 -10.34 -12.27
CA TYR A 275 -38.99 -9.28 -13.09
C TYR A 275 -38.50 -9.34 -14.54
N GLY A 276 -37.80 -10.42 -14.94
CA GLY A 276 -37.23 -10.60 -16.27
C GLY A 276 -38.21 -10.39 -17.42
N SER A 277 -39.49 -10.69 -17.23
CA SER A 277 -40.53 -10.50 -18.25
C SER A 277 -40.87 -9.03 -18.56
N LEU A 278 -40.42 -8.08 -17.72
CA LEU A 278 -40.63 -6.65 -17.94
C LEU A 278 -39.66 -6.07 -18.97
N PHE A 279 -38.55 -6.76 -19.25
CA PHE A 279 -37.48 -6.27 -20.12
C PHE A 279 -37.60 -6.76 -21.55
N LYS A 280 -37.24 -5.89 -22.48
CA LYS A 280 -37.17 -6.18 -23.91
C LYS A 280 -35.74 -6.50 -24.35
N PRO A 281 -35.56 -7.20 -25.48
CA PRO A 281 -34.24 -7.47 -26.07
C PRO A 281 -33.33 -6.25 -26.28
N GLU A 282 -33.90 -5.05 -26.35
CA GLU A 282 -33.15 -3.81 -26.57
C GLU A 282 -32.78 -3.07 -25.27
N ASP A 283 -33.30 -3.52 -24.12
CA ASP A 283 -33.13 -2.83 -22.86
C ASP A 283 -31.70 -2.96 -22.33
N PRO A 284 -31.06 -1.85 -21.90
CA PRO A 284 -29.73 -1.88 -21.28
C PRO A 284 -29.61 -2.85 -20.10
N ALA A 285 -30.70 -3.08 -19.35
CA ALA A 285 -30.75 -4.00 -18.23
C ALA A 285 -30.30 -5.44 -18.56
N LEU A 286 -30.34 -5.85 -19.84
CA LEU A 286 -29.82 -7.15 -20.26
C LEU A 286 -28.32 -7.33 -20.04
N LEU A 287 -27.57 -6.24 -19.79
CA LEU A 287 -26.19 -6.30 -19.32
C LEU A 287 -26.05 -7.27 -18.13
N PHE A 288 -26.99 -7.25 -17.19
CA PHE A 288 -26.91 -8.06 -15.97
C PHE A 288 -27.00 -9.57 -16.24
N VAL A 289 -27.55 -9.99 -17.39
CA VAL A 289 -27.62 -11.41 -17.78
C VAL A 289 -26.21 -12.00 -17.98
N LEU A 290 -25.23 -11.19 -18.39
CA LEU A 290 -23.83 -11.62 -18.50
C LEU A 290 -23.28 -12.11 -17.15
N PHE A 291 -23.81 -11.59 -16.05
CA PHE A 291 -23.44 -11.94 -14.68
C PHE A 291 -24.37 -13.00 -14.07
N SER A 292 -25.20 -13.67 -14.87
CA SER A 292 -25.93 -14.84 -14.38
C SER A 292 -24.95 -15.91 -13.88
N PRO A 293 -25.18 -16.52 -12.70
CA PRO A 293 -24.31 -17.57 -12.17
C PRO A 293 -24.05 -18.71 -13.16
N ALA A 294 -25.03 -19.04 -14.00
CA ALA A 294 -24.91 -20.08 -15.02
C ALA A 294 -23.87 -19.75 -16.11
N ASN A 295 -23.67 -18.46 -16.42
CA ASN A 295 -22.71 -17.99 -17.42
C ASN A 295 -21.27 -17.96 -16.90
N LEU A 296 -21.09 -18.04 -15.58
CA LEU A 296 -19.79 -17.94 -14.91
C LEU A 296 -19.24 -19.31 -14.47
N THR A 297 -20.00 -20.39 -14.65
CA THR A 297 -19.58 -21.78 -14.39
C THR A 297 -18.75 -22.44 -15.51
N ILE A 298 -18.32 -21.67 -16.51
CA ILE A 298 -17.43 -22.17 -17.57
C ILE A 298 -16.18 -21.30 -17.62
N GLN A 299 -15.21 -21.57 -16.75
CA GLN A 299 -13.76 -21.49 -17.03
C GLN A 299 -13.03 -22.47 -16.11
#